data_AF-A0A812GS61-F1
#
_entry.id   AF-A0A812GS61-F1
#
_cell.length_a   1.000
_cell.length_b   1.000
_cell.length_c   1.000
_cell.angle_alpha   90.00
_cell.angle_beta   90.00
_cell.angle_gamma   90.00
#
_symmetry.space_group_name_H-M   'P 1'
#
loop_
_entity.id
_entity.type
_entity.pdbx_description
1 polymer ?
#
loop_
_entity_poly.entity_id
_entity_poly.type
_entity_poly.pdbx_seq_one_letter_code
_entity_poly.pdbx_strand_id
1 'polypeptide(L)'
;MDEVVKTAVETLAAESSNFVEISKIKGDAKVRSYFRRVLFKPPWEDATWVMYFQSRPTMWEFDEKSMGAKVKSDLATQIEEAARLKRRKAAFPEALYTAVLRAGTPVETSAVIANSKDSEIAALPMDAIEALIGSLGNLPESVDPPTLQKHAEASVKVITAVPGSLEKKARQ
;
A
#
# COMPACT_ATOMS: atom_id res chain seq x y z
N MET A 1 4.43 -24.89 -8.52
CA MET A 1 4.65 -24.66 -7.08
C MET A 1 3.51 -23.87 -6.48
N ASP A 2 3.20 -22.71 -7.04
CA ASP A 2 2.19 -21.77 -6.50
C ASP A 2 0.82 -22.42 -6.28
N GLU A 3 0.30 -23.20 -7.23
CA GLU A 3 -0.96 -23.94 -7.04
C GLU A 3 -0.91 -24.97 -5.90
N VAL A 4 0.22 -25.66 -5.72
CA VAL A 4 0.39 -26.68 -4.67
C VAL A 4 0.39 -26.01 -3.30
N VAL A 5 1.11 -24.89 -3.17
CA VAL A 5 1.16 -24.11 -1.93
C VAL A 5 -0.19 -23.45 -1.64
N LYS A 6 -0.86 -22.89 -2.66
CA LYS A 6 -2.22 -22.32 -2.54
C LYS A 6 -3.20 -23.35 -2.03
N THR A 7 -3.27 -24.52 -2.68
CA THR A 7 -4.14 -25.61 -2.26
C THR A 7 -3.84 -26.06 -0.83
N ALA A 8 -2.56 -26.16 -0.46
CA ALA A 8 -2.17 -26.57 0.90
C ALA A 8 -2.60 -25.52 1.94
N VAL A 9 -2.37 -24.23 1.69
CA VAL A 9 -2.78 -23.15 2.60
C VAL A 9 -4.30 -23.08 2.71
N GLU A 10 -5.05 -23.20 1.62
CA GLU A 10 -6.52 -23.21 1.65
C GLU A 10 -7.07 -24.42 2.42
N THR A 11 -6.47 -25.60 2.24
CA THR A 11 -6.88 -26.81 2.96
C THR A 11 -6.61 -26.67 4.46
N LEU A 12 -5.42 -26.17 4.84
CA LEU A 12 -5.04 -25.97 6.24
C LEU A 12 -5.80 -24.80 6.90
N ALA A 13 -6.19 -23.79 6.13
CA ALA A 13 -6.99 -22.66 6.60
C ALA A 13 -8.49 -23.01 6.72
N ALA A 14 -8.98 -24.06 6.07
CA ALA A 14 -10.36 -24.53 6.27
C ALA A 14 -10.63 -25.00 7.71
N GLU A 15 -9.58 -25.42 8.42
CA GLU A 15 -9.64 -25.84 9.83
C GLU A 15 -9.61 -24.65 10.81
N SER A 16 -9.11 -23.50 10.36
CA SER A 16 -9.08 -22.24 11.12
C SER A 16 -8.89 -21.09 10.14
N SER A 17 -9.85 -20.16 10.04
CA SER A 17 -9.89 -19.04 9.08
C SER A 17 -8.73 -18.01 9.17
N ASN A 18 -7.63 -18.41 9.80
CA ASN A 18 -6.47 -17.64 10.23
C ASN A 18 -5.24 -17.96 9.38
N PHE A 19 -4.17 -17.21 9.63
CA PHE A 19 -2.86 -17.44 9.02
C PHE A 19 -2.36 -18.86 9.32
N VAL A 20 -1.82 -19.52 8.28
CA VAL A 20 -1.24 -20.85 8.39
C VAL A 20 0.28 -20.71 8.53
N GLU A 21 0.83 -21.18 9.63
CA GLU A 21 2.28 -21.16 9.89
C GLU A 21 3.09 -21.88 8.80
N ILE A 22 4.25 -21.33 8.44
CA ILE A 22 5.18 -21.94 7.46
C ILE A 22 5.53 -23.38 7.85
N SER A 23 5.67 -23.68 9.14
CA SER A 23 5.94 -25.02 9.67
C SER A 23 4.89 -26.05 9.21
N LYS A 24 3.60 -25.69 9.27
CA LYS A 24 2.47 -26.52 8.85
C LYS A 24 2.42 -26.67 7.34
N ILE A 25 2.67 -25.60 6.59
CA ILE A 25 2.72 -25.62 5.12
C ILE A 25 3.86 -26.55 4.63
N LYS A 26 5.04 -26.48 5.26
CA LYS A 26 6.16 -27.39 4.98
C LYS A 26 5.87 -28.84 5.35
N GLY A 27 5.04 -29.04 6.37
CA GLY A 27 4.60 -30.36 6.83
C GLY A 27 3.60 -31.03 5.90
N ASP A 28 2.87 -30.27 5.09
CA ASP A 28 1.83 -30.77 4.20
C ASP A 28 2.35 -31.83 3.22
N ALA A 29 1.58 -32.92 3.09
CA ALA A 29 1.98 -34.07 2.29
C ALA A 29 2.10 -33.74 0.79
N LYS A 30 1.25 -32.85 0.26
CA LYS A 30 1.28 -32.45 -1.16
C LYS A 30 2.49 -31.56 -1.42
N VAL A 31 2.77 -30.60 -0.54
CA VAL A 31 3.97 -29.74 -0.64
C VAL A 31 5.24 -30.59 -0.57
N ARG A 32 5.37 -31.50 0.41
CA ARG A 32 6.53 -32.38 0.53
C ARG A 32 6.69 -33.30 -0.67
N SER A 33 5.58 -33.84 -1.19
CA SER A 33 5.58 -34.67 -2.40
C SER A 33 6.06 -33.90 -3.62
N TYR A 34 5.61 -32.67 -3.82
CA TYR A 34 6.07 -31.80 -4.90
C TYR A 34 7.58 -31.54 -4.82
N PHE A 35 8.09 -31.16 -3.65
CA PHE A 35 9.53 -30.91 -3.46
C PHE A 35 10.38 -32.17 -3.73
N ARG A 36 9.94 -33.33 -3.24
CA ARG A 36 10.66 -34.59 -3.43
C ARG A 36 10.60 -35.13 -4.86
N ARG A 37 9.43 -35.07 -5.50
CA ARG A 37 9.17 -35.75 -6.79
C ARG A 37 9.36 -34.85 -8.01
N VAL A 38 9.11 -33.55 -7.87
CA VAL A 38 9.21 -32.60 -8.98
C VAL A 38 10.54 -31.84 -8.92
N LEU A 39 10.90 -31.33 -7.74
CA LEU A 39 12.12 -30.54 -7.58
C LEU A 39 13.35 -31.37 -7.18
N PHE A 40 13.16 -32.64 -6.81
CA PHE A 40 14.20 -33.53 -6.28
C PHE A 40 15.03 -32.90 -5.15
N LYS A 41 14.38 -32.07 -4.32
CA LYS A 41 15.02 -31.27 -3.26
C LYS A 41 14.21 -31.34 -1.96
N PRO A 42 14.84 -31.12 -0.80
CA PRO A 42 14.09 -30.92 0.43
C PRO A 42 13.24 -29.63 0.34
N PRO A 43 12.17 -29.51 1.15
CA PRO A 43 11.47 -28.24 1.33
C PRO A 43 12.45 -27.13 1.72
N TRP A 44 12.23 -25.92 1.20
CA TRP A 44 13.10 -24.78 1.50
C TRP A 44 13.12 -24.43 2.99
N GLU A 45 14.17 -23.72 3.38
CA GLU A 45 14.29 -23.10 4.70
C GLU A 45 13.25 -22.00 4.91
N ASP A 46 12.97 -21.68 6.18
CA ASP A 46 11.90 -20.75 6.54
C ASP A 46 12.12 -19.36 5.95
N ALA A 47 13.36 -18.87 5.92
CA ALA A 47 13.71 -17.60 5.29
C ALA A 47 13.34 -17.54 3.80
N THR A 48 13.47 -18.66 3.09
CA THR A 48 13.09 -18.73 1.67
C THR A 48 11.57 -18.75 1.50
N TRP A 49 10.85 -19.38 2.43
CA TRP A 49 9.38 -19.34 2.46
C TRP A 49 8.85 -17.94 2.76
N VAL A 50 9.44 -17.25 3.74
CA VAL A 50 9.14 -15.84 4.04
C VAL A 50 9.32 -15.00 2.78
N MET A 51 10.47 -15.11 2.12
CA MET A 51 10.75 -14.39 0.88
C MET A 51 9.74 -14.76 -0.24
N TYR A 52 9.34 -16.02 -0.34
CA TYR A 52 8.34 -16.48 -1.31
C TYR A 52 6.97 -15.80 -1.10
N PHE A 53 6.51 -15.67 0.15
CA PHE A 53 5.24 -15.03 0.47
C PHE A 53 5.32 -13.50 0.34
N GLN A 54 6.36 -12.88 0.87
CA GLN A 54 6.56 -11.42 0.81
C GLN A 54 6.75 -10.90 -0.63
N SER A 55 7.37 -11.69 -1.52
CA SER A 55 7.53 -11.31 -2.93
C SER A 55 6.24 -11.35 -3.76
N ARG A 56 5.15 -11.92 -3.20
CA ARG A 56 3.86 -12.11 -3.89
C ARG A 56 2.69 -11.51 -3.08
N PRO A 57 2.72 -10.21 -2.76
CA PRO A 57 1.72 -9.56 -1.90
C PRO A 57 0.33 -9.47 -2.53
N THR A 58 0.21 -9.72 -3.84
CA THR A 58 -1.07 -9.79 -4.55
C THR A 58 -1.83 -11.07 -4.28
N MET A 59 -1.14 -12.15 -3.93
CA MET A 59 -1.72 -13.47 -3.70
C MET A 59 -1.78 -13.84 -2.22
N TRP A 60 -0.83 -13.34 -1.43
CA TRP A 60 -0.63 -13.74 -0.05
C TRP A 60 -0.70 -12.55 0.91
N GLU A 61 -1.40 -12.74 2.01
CA GLU A 61 -1.22 -11.96 3.22
C GLU A 61 -0.23 -12.72 4.11
N PHE A 62 0.85 -12.07 4.53
CA PHE A 62 1.89 -12.66 5.37
C PHE A 62 1.99 -11.89 6.68
N ASP A 63 2.01 -12.62 7.80
CA ASP A 63 2.24 -12.06 9.12
C ASP A 63 3.62 -12.50 9.64
N GLU A 64 4.51 -11.52 9.80
CA GLU A 64 5.88 -11.73 10.27
C GLU A 64 5.93 -12.21 11.73
N LYS A 65 4.92 -11.87 12.56
CA LYS A 65 4.92 -12.26 13.98
C LYS A 65 4.61 -13.73 14.17
N SER A 66 3.59 -14.23 13.48
CA SER A 66 3.21 -15.64 13.51
C SER A 66 3.97 -16.50 12.50
N MET A 67 4.78 -15.90 11.62
CA MET A 67 5.40 -16.58 10.48
C MET A 67 4.36 -17.34 9.65
N GLY A 68 3.22 -16.69 9.45
CA GLY A 68 2.01 -17.28 8.90
C GLY A 68 1.62 -16.67 7.56
N ALA A 69 1.09 -17.49 6.66
CA ALA A 69 0.59 -17.05 5.35
C ALA A 69 -0.91 -17.35 5.22
N LYS A 70 -1.61 -16.46 4.55
CA LYS A 70 -3.03 -16.61 4.21
C LYS A 70 -3.23 -16.24 2.74
N VAL A 71 -4.08 -16.98 2.04
CA VAL A 71 -4.50 -16.59 0.68
C VAL A 71 -5.35 -15.33 0.79
N LYS A 72 -4.98 -14.28 0.06
CA LYS A 72 -5.73 -13.03 0.03
C LYS A 72 -7.13 -13.29 -0.52
N SER A 73 -8.15 -12.78 0.16
CA SER A 73 -9.54 -13.04 -0.28
C SER A 73 -9.84 -12.34 -1.60
N ASP A 74 -10.57 -13.02 -2.50
CA ASP A 74 -10.99 -12.44 -3.79
C ASP A 74 -11.81 -11.15 -3.59
N LEU A 75 -12.59 -11.07 -2.51
CA LEU A 75 -13.32 -9.86 -2.13
C LEU A 75 -12.39 -8.70 -1.77
N ALA A 76 -11.33 -8.96 -0.99
CA ALA A 76 -10.34 -7.93 -0.65
C ALA A 76 -9.62 -7.44 -1.90
N THR A 77 -9.26 -8.35 -2.82
CA THR A 77 -8.67 -8.01 -4.11
C THR A 77 -9.63 -7.16 -4.95
N GLN A 78 -10.92 -7.52 -5.03
CA GLN A 78 -11.93 -6.73 -5.75
C GLN A 78 -12.15 -5.34 -5.13
N ILE A 79 -12.15 -5.23 -3.80
CA ILE A 79 -12.26 -3.94 -3.09
C ILE A 79 -11.05 -3.05 -3.40
N GLU A 80 -9.85 -3.62 -3.35
CA GLU A 80 -8.61 -2.91 -3.66
C GLU A 80 -8.57 -2.46 -5.13
N GLU A 81 -8.95 -3.33 -6.06
CA GLU A 81 -9.07 -3.00 -7.47
C GLU A 81 -10.12 -1.92 -7.73
N ALA A 82 -11.28 -1.99 -7.08
CA ALA A 82 -12.33 -0.98 -7.19
C ALA A 82 -11.87 0.37 -6.61
N ALA A 83 -11.19 0.37 -5.47
CA ALA A 83 -10.62 1.57 -4.86
C ALA A 83 -9.55 2.19 -5.78
N ARG A 84 -8.67 1.35 -6.34
CA ARG A 84 -7.66 1.76 -7.32
C ARG A 84 -8.31 2.33 -8.59
N LEU A 85 -9.35 1.70 -9.11
CA LEU A 85 -10.07 2.18 -10.29
C LEU A 85 -10.76 3.53 -10.03
N LYS A 86 -11.32 3.72 -8.83
CA LYS A 86 -11.88 5.01 -8.38
C LYS A 86 -10.81 6.10 -8.30
N ARG A 87 -9.64 5.81 -7.71
CA ARG A 87 -8.50 6.75 -7.66
C ARG A 87 -8.03 7.13 -9.06
N ARG A 88 -7.93 6.14 -9.96
CA ARG A 88 -7.51 6.36 -11.36
C ARG A 88 -8.48 7.26 -12.13
N LYS A 89 -9.79 7.08 -11.92
CA LYS A 89 -10.85 7.87 -12.57
C LYS A 89 -11.20 9.14 -11.82
N ALA A 90 -10.52 9.46 -10.72
CA ALA A 90 -10.78 10.67 -9.97
C ALA A 90 -10.53 11.91 -10.84
N ALA A 91 -11.56 12.76 -10.93
CA ALA A 91 -11.51 14.00 -11.67
C ALA A 91 -10.37 14.90 -11.17
N PHE A 92 -9.80 15.69 -12.06
CA PHE A 92 -8.77 16.66 -11.69
C PHE A 92 -9.39 17.74 -10.78
N PRO A 93 -8.81 17.99 -9.58
CA PRO A 93 -9.37 18.92 -8.61
C PRO A 93 -8.97 20.37 -8.95
N GLU A 94 -9.60 20.94 -9.97
CA GLU A 94 -9.25 22.26 -10.53
C GLU A 94 -9.27 23.40 -9.50
N ALA A 95 -10.26 23.39 -8.61
CA ALA A 95 -10.39 24.39 -7.56
C ALA A 95 -9.23 24.33 -6.55
N LEU A 96 -8.83 23.12 -6.13
CA LEU A 96 -7.69 22.92 -5.24
C LEU A 96 -6.39 23.33 -5.92
N TYR A 97 -6.19 22.89 -7.17
CA TYR A 97 -5.00 23.24 -7.94
C TYR A 97 -4.85 24.76 -8.10
N THR A 98 -5.94 25.44 -8.44
CA THR A 98 -5.95 26.91 -8.56
C THR A 98 -5.72 27.59 -7.22
N ALA A 99 -6.28 27.08 -6.12
CA ALA A 99 -6.05 27.62 -4.78
C ALA A 99 -4.59 27.47 -4.34
N VAL A 100 -3.94 26.34 -4.67
CA VAL A 100 -2.51 26.12 -4.42
C VAL A 100 -1.65 27.06 -5.26
N LEU A 101 -1.98 27.26 -6.54
CA LEU A 101 -1.24 28.21 -7.40
C LEU A 101 -1.38 29.67 -6.94
N ARG A 102 -2.50 30.02 -6.30
CA ARG A 102 -2.73 31.36 -5.75
C ARG A 102 -2.09 31.57 -4.38
N ALA A 103 -1.81 30.49 -3.65
CA ALA A 103 -1.11 30.57 -2.37
C ALA A 103 0.32 31.07 -2.63
N GLY A 104 0.62 32.28 -2.16
CA GLY A 104 1.90 32.94 -2.39
C GLY A 104 2.94 32.63 -1.31
N THR A 105 2.53 31.97 -0.22
CA THR A 105 3.38 31.67 0.94
C THR A 105 3.20 30.22 1.42
N PRO A 106 4.21 29.60 2.07
CA PRO A 106 4.07 28.27 2.67
C PRO A 106 2.94 28.16 3.70
N VAL A 107 2.65 29.25 4.41
CA VAL A 107 1.54 29.34 5.38
C VAL A 107 0.18 29.27 4.68
N GLU A 108 0.00 29.99 3.58
CA GLU A 108 -1.22 29.91 2.78
C GLU A 108 -1.37 28.53 2.12
N THR A 109 -0.28 27.99 1.59
CA THR A 109 -0.27 26.65 0.97
C THR A 109 -0.65 25.58 1.99
N SER A 110 -0.03 25.59 3.18
CA SER A 110 -0.39 24.65 4.25
C SER A 110 -1.85 24.80 4.68
N ALA A 111 -2.39 26.02 4.78
CA ALA A 111 -3.80 26.21 5.11
C ALA A 111 -4.75 25.68 4.02
N VAL A 112 -4.44 25.90 2.74
CA VAL A 112 -5.24 25.37 1.61
C VAL A 112 -5.24 23.84 1.63
N ILE A 113 -4.06 23.22 1.80
CA ILE A 113 -3.92 21.77 1.82
C ILE A 113 -4.56 21.15 3.06
N ALA A 114 -4.33 21.70 4.25
CA ALA A 114 -4.91 21.19 5.50
C ALA A 114 -6.45 21.19 5.45
N ASN A 115 -7.06 22.20 4.82
CA ASN A 115 -8.51 22.30 4.68
C ASN A 115 -9.09 21.48 3.51
N SER A 116 -8.25 20.97 2.62
CA SER A 116 -8.71 20.18 1.47
C SER A 116 -9.00 18.72 1.83
N LYS A 117 -9.78 18.04 0.99
CA LYS A 117 -10.08 16.62 1.15
C LYS A 117 -8.90 15.78 0.67
N ASP A 118 -8.58 14.72 1.40
CA ASP A 118 -7.47 13.81 1.06
C ASP A 118 -7.63 13.21 -0.35
N SER A 119 -8.86 12.93 -0.76
CA SER A 119 -9.18 12.44 -2.10
C SER A 119 -8.85 13.43 -3.22
N GLU A 120 -8.93 14.74 -2.94
CA GLU A 120 -8.59 15.79 -3.91
C GLU A 120 -7.07 15.92 -4.02
N ILE A 121 -6.34 15.92 -2.89
CA ILE A 121 -4.87 15.94 -2.91
C ILE A 121 -4.32 14.72 -3.66
N ALA A 122 -4.86 13.52 -3.40
CA ALA A 122 -4.47 12.29 -4.10
C ALA A 122 -4.82 12.29 -5.60
N ALA A 123 -5.72 13.16 -6.04
CA ALA A 123 -6.10 13.31 -7.45
C ALA A 123 -5.21 14.31 -8.22
N LEU A 124 -4.34 15.06 -7.51
CA LEU A 124 -3.39 15.99 -8.11
C LEU A 124 -2.32 15.26 -8.94
N PRO A 125 -1.80 15.89 -10.01
CA PRO A 125 -0.65 15.38 -10.76
C PRO A 125 0.56 15.18 -9.85
N MET A 126 1.38 14.17 -10.13
CA MET A 126 2.56 13.87 -9.30
C MET A 126 3.50 15.07 -9.22
N ASP A 127 3.70 15.78 -10.32
CA ASP A 127 4.60 16.95 -10.35
C ASP A 127 4.10 18.07 -9.40
N ALA A 128 2.78 18.19 -9.22
CA ALA A 128 2.20 19.11 -8.23
C ALA A 128 2.40 18.61 -6.79
N ILE A 129 2.34 17.30 -6.55
CA ILE A 129 2.64 16.70 -5.24
C ILE A 129 4.12 16.87 -4.90
N GLU A 130 5.02 16.65 -5.84
CA GLU A 130 6.46 16.86 -5.67
C GLU A 130 6.77 18.32 -5.32
N ALA A 131 6.15 19.27 -6.03
CA ALA A 131 6.26 20.69 -5.71
C ALA A 131 5.74 21.03 -4.30
N LEU A 132 4.62 20.42 -3.89
CA LEU A 132 4.07 20.59 -2.54
C LEU A 132 4.99 20.01 -1.46
N ILE A 133 5.61 18.84 -1.69
CA ILE A 133 6.61 18.27 -0.78
C ILE A 133 7.81 19.21 -0.64
N GLY A 134 8.31 19.74 -1.76
CA GLY A 134 9.40 20.72 -1.74
C GLY A 134 9.04 22.00 -0.99
N SER A 135 7.81 22.50 -1.17
CA SER A 135 7.32 23.71 -0.50
C SER A 135 7.04 23.52 1.00
N LEU A 136 6.50 22.36 1.40
CA LEU A 136 6.14 22.04 2.80
C LEU A 136 7.29 21.33 3.55
N GLY A 137 8.42 21.07 2.88
CA GLY A 137 9.62 20.54 3.52
C GLY A 137 10.35 21.59 4.37
N ASN A 138 10.10 22.87 4.10
CA ASN A 138 10.65 23.98 4.86
C ASN A 138 9.64 24.42 5.94
N LEU A 139 10.09 24.47 7.19
CA LEU A 139 9.27 24.99 8.28
C LEU A 139 8.88 26.45 8.00
N PRO A 140 7.61 26.84 8.20
CA PRO A 140 7.19 28.22 8.04
C PRO A 140 7.90 29.09 9.09
N GLU A 141 8.27 30.32 8.71
CA GLU A 141 8.95 31.27 9.60
C GLU A 141 8.09 31.68 10.82
N SER A 142 6.77 31.52 10.75
CA SER A 142 5.87 31.81 11.87
C SER A 142 5.89 30.69 12.92
N VAL A 143 6.23 31.04 14.15
CA VAL A 143 6.41 30.09 15.28
C VAL A 143 5.12 29.86 16.08
N ASP A 144 3.97 30.37 15.61
CA ASP A 144 2.71 30.22 16.34
C ASP A 144 2.19 28.77 16.26
N PRO A 145 1.83 28.14 17.39
CA PRO A 145 1.41 26.73 17.45
C PRO A 145 0.29 26.34 16.46
N PRO A 146 -0.75 27.15 16.21
CA PRO A 146 -1.81 26.80 15.26
C PRO A 146 -1.34 26.70 13.81
N THR A 147 -0.36 27.52 13.43
CA THR A 147 0.20 27.52 12.07
C THR A 147 1.10 26.31 11.87
N LEU A 148 1.90 25.95 12.88
CA LEU A 148 2.72 24.74 12.88
C LEU A 148 1.85 23.47 12.82
N GLN A 149 0.71 23.45 13.51
CA GLN A 149 -0.21 22.32 13.45
C GLN A 149 -0.80 22.14 12.04
N LYS A 150 -1.30 23.22 11.42
CA LYS A 150 -1.81 23.17 10.04
C LYS A 150 -0.74 22.76 9.03
N HIS A 151 0.49 23.21 9.25
CA HIS A 151 1.62 22.79 8.44
C HIS A 151 1.88 21.29 8.57
N ALA A 152 1.92 20.75 9.79
CA ALA A 152 2.09 19.31 10.01
C ALA A 152 0.95 18.49 9.39
N GLU A 153 -0.31 18.92 9.55
CA GLU A 153 -1.47 18.28 8.93
C GLU A 153 -1.38 18.28 7.40
N ALA A 154 -0.98 19.40 6.81
CA ALA A 154 -0.76 19.51 5.37
C ALA A 154 0.37 18.59 4.88
N SER A 155 1.51 18.54 5.58
CA SER A 155 2.62 17.66 5.24
C SER A 155 2.21 16.18 5.28
N VAL A 156 1.46 15.76 6.30
CA VAL A 156 0.95 14.39 6.40
C VAL A 156 0.03 14.07 5.23
N LYS A 157 -0.93 14.95 4.91
CA LYS A 157 -1.85 14.73 3.79
C LYS A 157 -1.16 14.63 2.43
N VAL A 158 -0.11 15.42 2.20
CA VAL A 158 0.65 15.36 0.94
C VAL A 158 1.43 14.04 0.84
N ILE A 159 2.05 13.59 1.94
CA ILE A 159 2.78 12.31 1.97
C ILE A 159 1.84 11.13 1.74
N THR A 160 0.67 11.12 2.39
CA THR A 160 -0.31 10.04 2.22
C THR A 160 -0.97 10.02 0.84
N ALA A 161 -0.94 11.13 0.11
CA ALA A 161 -1.44 11.24 -1.26
C ALA A 161 -0.50 10.65 -2.33
N VAL A 162 0.79 10.47 -2.02
CA VAL A 162 1.82 9.99 -2.98
C VAL A 162 1.43 8.67 -3.67
N PRO A 163 1.01 7.60 -2.96
CA PRO A 163 0.63 6.35 -3.62
C PRO A 163 -0.52 6.52 -4.63
N GLY A 164 -1.52 7.34 -4.28
CA GLY A 164 -2.67 7.60 -5.15
C GLY A 164 -2.31 8.33 -6.44
N SER A 165 -1.34 9.25 -6.37
CA SER A 165 -0.88 10.00 -7.55
C SER A 165 0.07 9.19 -8.44
N LEU A 166 0.94 8.36 -7.85
CA LEU A 166 1.81 7.42 -8.59
C LEU A 166 0.99 6.40 -9.42
N GLU A 167 -0.13 5.92 -8.88
CA GLU A 167 -1.06 5.04 -9.60
C GLU A 167 -1.66 5.69 -10.87
N LYS A 168 -1.64 7.03 -10.95
CA LYS A 168 -2.11 7.82 -12.09
C LYS A 168 -0.99 8.09 -13.12
N LYS A 169 0.24 8.34 -12.68
CA LYS A 169 1.41 8.65 -13.55
C LYS A 169 1.91 7.46 -14.36
N ALA A 170 1.74 6.21 -13.90
CA ALA A 170 2.20 4.99 -14.58
C ALA A 170 1.52 4.68 -15.95
N ARG A 171 0.89 5.65 -16.61
CA ARG A 171 0.21 5.52 -17.91
C ARG A 171 0.43 6.69 -18.89
N GLN A 172 1.17 7.74 -18.51
CA GLN A 172 1.66 8.73 -19.47
C GLN A 172 3.04 8.30 -19.96
#